data_AF-A0A520ADK7-F1
#
_entry.id   AF-A0A520ADK7-F1
#
_cell.length_a   1.000
_cell.length_b   1.000
_cell.length_c   1.000
_cell.angle_alpha   90.00
_cell.angle_beta   90.00
_cell.angle_gamma   90.00
#
_symmetry.space_group_name_H-M   'P 1'
#
loop_
_entity.id
_entity.type
_entity.pdbx_description
1 polymer ?
#
loop_
_entity_poly.entity_id
_entity_poly.type
_entity_poly.pdbx_seq_one_letter_code
_entity_poly.pdbx_strand_id
1 'polypeptide(L)'
;MNEQTKKLRQLRLTIILTSIFGLISFFSITVKTFAWGVGGTTLLYILLYPTFLLSTILIIVKVRLGYFLTLLTAFTYAILLTREVGKYLIFNFHNNVLFWVLLLPYFTFLTLIPLTAIFLTTDFKFAKTVKLTSIIVAIGIFIFSIAERFNKDYSDSIFVDAEINEQGQIKLNCKPGFADSRTFIVTTNLKGIEKQIKKYGEFYQGSYFLQNTKIKKNFRFSKLRSITLTKIGDNIISPQLTWTTKEIKGDVDFLQP
;
A
#
# COMPACT_ATOMS: atom_id res chain seq x y z
N MET A 1 -26.08 26.22 -32.15
CA MET A 1 -25.83 25.40 -30.94
C MET A 1 -25.00 26.25 -29.97
N ASN A 2 -25.50 26.51 -28.78
CA ASN A 2 -24.87 27.43 -27.82
C ASN A 2 -23.52 26.89 -27.34
N GLU A 3 -22.52 27.75 -27.10
CA GLU A 3 -21.14 27.37 -26.76
C GLU A 3 -21.08 26.54 -25.46
N GLN A 4 -21.94 26.86 -24.50
CA GLN A 4 -22.10 26.10 -23.25
C GLN A 4 -22.56 24.65 -23.50
N THR A 5 -23.52 24.45 -24.40
CA THR A 5 -24.02 23.10 -24.76
C THR A 5 -22.91 22.25 -25.39
N LYS A 6 -22.01 22.86 -26.17
CA LYS A 6 -20.85 22.19 -26.77
C LYS A 6 -19.85 21.75 -25.68
N LYS A 7 -19.53 22.63 -24.73
CA LYS A 7 -18.62 22.33 -23.60
C LYS A 7 -19.16 21.20 -22.71
N LEU A 8 -20.45 21.21 -22.42
CA LEU A 8 -21.10 20.19 -21.58
C LEU A 8 -21.14 18.82 -22.26
N ARG A 9 -21.37 18.80 -23.58
CA ARG A 9 -21.28 17.59 -24.41
C ARG A 9 -19.86 17.02 -24.45
N GLN A 10 -18.84 17.88 -24.58
CA GLN A 10 -17.44 17.46 -24.54
C GLN A 10 -17.07 16.88 -23.17
N LEU A 11 -17.43 17.55 -22.07
CA LEU A 11 -17.17 17.07 -20.71
C LEU A 11 -17.79 15.69 -20.47
N ARG A 12 -19.04 15.48 -20.91
CA ARG A 12 -19.69 14.17 -20.85
C ARG A 12 -18.94 13.11 -21.65
N LEU A 13 -18.49 13.42 -22.86
CA LEU A 13 -17.72 12.49 -23.68
C LEU A 13 -16.42 12.10 -22.97
N THR A 14 -15.71 13.08 -22.40
CA THR A 14 -14.49 12.84 -21.61
C THR A 14 -14.77 11.90 -20.46
N ILE A 15 -15.83 12.13 -19.67
CA ILE A 15 -16.21 11.24 -18.56
C ILE A 15 -16.45 9.80 -19.06
N ILE A 16 -17.17 9.63 -20.17
CA ILE A 16 -17.44 8.30 -20.75
C ILE A 16 -16.15 7.61 -21.15
N LEU A 17 -15.27 8.29 -21.90
CA LEU A 17 -14.00 7.73 -22.36
C LEU A 17 -13.10 7.36 -21.19
N THR A 18 -12.98 8.25 -20.19
CA THR A 18 -12.21 7.99 -18.96
C THR A 18 -12.83 6.82 -18.17
N SER A 19 -14.15 6.68 -18.13
CA SER A 19 -14.81 5.56 -17.44
C SER A 19 -14.56 4.22 -18.12
N ILE A 20 -14.67 4.17 -19.46
CA ILE A 20 -14.34 2.97 -20.26
C ILE A 20 -12.88 2.58 -20.07
N PHE A 21 -11.97 3.55 -20.11
CA PHE A 21 -10.56 3.30 -19.88
C PHE A 21 -10.28 2.81 -18.45
N GLY A 22 -11.01 3.33 -17.46
CA GLY A 22 -10.97 2.87 -16.08
C GLY A 22 -11.42 1.41 -15.92
N LEU A 23 -12.52 1.03 -16.58
CA LEU A 23 -13.01 -0.35 -16.59
C LEU A 23 -11.97 -1.32 -17.15
N ILE A 24 -11.40 -0.98 -18.31
CA ILE A 24 -10.39 -1.83 -18.98
C ILE A 24 -9.13 -1.97 -18.12
N SER A 25 -8.58 -0.84 -17.66
CA SER A 25 -7.33 -0.85 -16.89
C SER A 25 -7.48 -1.54 -15.53
N PHE A 26 -8.64 -1.44 -14.90
CA PHE A 26 -8.86 -1.99 -13.56
C PHE A 26 -9.30 -3.46 -13.54
N PHE A 27 -9.69 -4.00 -14.70
CA PHE A 27 -10.16 -5.38 -14.83
C PHE A 27 -9.21 -6.41 -14.21
N SER A 28 -7.90 -6.26 -14.41
CA SER A 28 -6.90 -7.21 -13.87
C SER A 28 -6.89 -7.25 -12.34
N ILE A 29 -6.96 -6.09 -11.67
CA ILE A 29 -7.05 -6.02 -10.20
C ILE A 29 -8.34 -6.69 -9.72
N THR A 30 -9.47 -6.41 -10.38
CA THR A 30 -10.76 -7.00 -9.99
C THR A 30 -10.76 -8.52 -10.13
N VAL A 31 -10.29 -9.07 -11.25
CA VAL A 31 -10.22 -10.53 -11.47
C VAL A 31 -9.30 -11.19 -10.45
N LYS A 32 -8.13 -10.60 -10.18
CA LYS A 32 -7.22 -11.11 -9.16
C LYS A 32 -7.88 -11.12 -7.78
N THR A 33 -8.59 -10.04 -7.44
CA THR A 33 -9.29 -9.92 -6.15
C THR A 33 -10.42 -10.93 -6.04
N PHE A 34 -11.13 -11.20 -7.14
CA PHE A 34 -12.17 -12.23 -7.19
C PHE A 34 -11.58 -13.65 -7.02
N ALA A 35 -10.45 -13.95 -7.65
CA ALA A 35 -9.83 -15.27 -7.63
C ALA A 35 -9.12 -15.60 -6.31
N TRP A 36 -8.43 -14.62 -5.71
CA TRP A 36 -7.50 -14.86 -4.60
C TRP A 36 -7.87 -14.15 -3.30
N GLY A 37 -8.87 -13.26 -3.34
CA GLY A 37 -9.19 -12.38 -2.22
C GLY A 37 -8.13 -11.30 -1.98
N VAL A 38 -8.55 -10.18 -1.40
CA VAL A 38 -7.69 -9.10 -0.89
C VAL A 38 -8.14 -8.79 0.55
N GLY A 39 -8.00 -9.78 1.43
CA GLY A 39 -8.35 -9.66 2.85
C GLY A 39 -9.75 -9.08 3.10
N GLY A 40 -9.85 -8.15 4.05
CA GLY A 40 -11.13 -7.55 4.47
C GLY A 40 -11.80 -6.61 3.47
N THR A 41 -11.13 -6.20 2.39
CA THR A 41 -11.70 -5.28 1.39
C THR A 41 -12.20 -5.99 0.12
N THR A 42 -12.06 -7.32 0.05
CA THR A 42 -12.46 -8.15 -1.10
C THR A 42 -13.88 -7.85 -1.59
N LEU A 43 -14.86 -7.82 -0.68
CA LEU A 43 -16.26 -7.54 -1.02
C LEU A 43 -16.45 -6.16 -1.67
N LEU A 44 -15.72 -5.14 -1.19
CA LEU A 44 -15.80 -3.80 -1.76
C LEU A 44 -15.29 -3.78 -3.21
N TYR A 45 -14.15 -4.41 -3.50
CA TYR A 45 -13.64 -4.50 -4.86
C TYR A 45 -14.62 -5.21 -5.81
N ILE A 46 -15.23 -6.30 -5.36
CA ILE A 46 -16.18 -7.10 -6.14
C ILE A 46 -17.47 -6.31 -6.42
N LEU A 47 -17.98 -5.54 -5.45
CA LEU A 47 -19.22 -4.76 -5.62
C LEU A 47 -19.02 -3.48 -6.44
N LEU A 48 -17.90 -2.80 -6.26
CA LEU A 48 -17.64 -1.52 -6.90
C LEU A 48 -17.45 -1.65 -8.42
N TYR A 49 -16.95 -2.79 -8.93
CA TYR A 49 -16.66 -2.93 -10.35
C TYR A 49 -17.94 -3.03 -11.20
N PRO A 50 -18.91 -3.90 -10.87
CA PRO A 50 -20.23 -3.88 -11.49
C PRO A 50 -20.95 -2.54 -11.31
N THR A 51 -20.79 -1.89 -10.15
CA THR A 51 -21.38 -0.57 -9.91
C THR A 51 -20.82 0.48 -10.86
N PHE A 52 -19.51 0.46 -11.12
CA PHE A 52 -18.84 1.36 -12.05
C PHE A 52 -19.18 1.06 -13.52
N LEU A 53 -19.37 -0.22 -13.86
CA LEU A 53 -19.89 -0.62 -15.17
C LEU A 53 -21.31 -0.08 -15.39
N LEU A 54 -22.19 -0.29 -14.41
CA LEU A 54 -23.57 0.21 -14.44
C LEU A 54 -23.60 1.74 -14.51
N SER A 55 -22.76 2.43 -13.73
CA SER A 55 -22.69 3.89 -13.75
C SER A 55 -22.28 4.42 -15.13
N THR A 56 -21.34 3.74 -15.79
CA THR A 56 -20.90 4.06 -17.16
C THR A 56 -22.04 3.91 -18.16
N ILE A 57 -22.80 2.81 -18.10
CA ILE A 57 -23.97 2.57 -18.96
C ILE A 57 -25.03 3.67 -18.73
N LEU A 58 -25.32 4.00 -17.47
CA LEU A 58 -26.26 5.06 -17.12
C LEU A 58 -25.83 6.43 -17.67
N ILE A 59 -24.53 6.76 -17.62
CA ILE A 59 -24.00 7.98 -18.22
C ILE A 59 -24.21 7.98 -19.74
N ILE A 60 -23.99 6.86 -20.44
CA ILE A 60 -24.19 6.72 -21.89
C ILE A 60 -25.66 6.93 -22.27
N VAL A 61 -26.60 6.43 -21.46
CA VAL A 61 -28.05 6.61 -21.66
C VAL A 61 -28.57 7.95 -21.09
N LYS A 62 -27.68 8.85 -20.64
CA LYS A 62 -27.98 10.20 -20.13
C LYS A 62 -28.72 10.23 -18.78
N VAL A 63 -28.62 9.18 -17.98
CA VAL A 63 -29.25 9.12 -16.65
C VAL A 63 -28.36 9.82 -15.62
N ARG A 64 -28.91 10.82 -14.92
CA ARG A 64 -28.16 11.64 -13.94
C ARG A 64 -27.55 10.82 -12.80
N LEU A 65 -28.24 9.76 -12.35
CA LEU A 65 -27.76 8.85 -11.31
C LEU A 65 -26.40 8.23 -11.65
N GLY A 66 -26.11 8.01 -12.94
CA GLY A 66 -24.83 7.46 -13.40
C GLY A 66 -23.63 8.33 -12.98
N TYR A 67 -23.76 9.66 -12.99
CA TYR A 67 -22.67 10.55 -12.57
C TYR A 67 -22.44 10.51 -11.06
N PHE A 68 -23.49 10.39 -10.25
CA PHE A 68 -23.36 10.24 -8.79
C PHE A 68 -22.68 8.92 -8.42
N LEU A 69 -23.08 7.83 -9.06
CA LEU A 69 -22.45 6.52 -8.87
C LEU A 69 -20.99 6.52 -9.33
N THR A 70 -20.67 7.20 -10.43
CA THR A 70 -19.30 7.34 -10.94
C THR A 70 -18.43 8.15 -9.98
N LEU A 71 -18.95 9.25 -9.43
CA LEU A 71 -18.24 10.04 -8.42
C LEU A 71 -17.98 9.23 -7.15
N LEU A 72 -18.99 8.51 -6.65
CA LEU A 72 -18.88 7.65 -5.48
C LEU A 72 -17.82 6.55 -5.69
N THR A 73 -17.94 5.78 -6.77
CA THR A 73 -17.02 4.69 -7.10
C THR A 73 -15.59 5.20 -7.32
N ALA A 74 -15.42 6.34 -8.01
CA ALA A 74 -14.11 6.96 -8.20
C ALA A 74 -13.46 7.36 -6.87
N PHE A 75 -14.21 7.95 -5.95
CA PHE A 75 -13.72 8.24 -4.60
C PHE A 75 -13.33 6.98 -3.83
N THR A 76 -14.22 5.97 -3.82
CA THR A 76 -13.95 4.74 -3.07
C THR A 76 -12.73 4.01 -3.62
N TYR A 77 -12.59 3.90 -4.95
CA TYR A 77 -11.41 3.27 -5.54
C TYR A 77 -10.13 4.07 -5.33
N ALA A 78 -10.17 5.41 -5.41
CA ALA A 78 -9.01 6.23 -5.10
C ALA A 78 -8.52 5.95 -3.66
N ILE A 79 -9.42 5.92 -2.68
CA ILE A 79 -9.08 5.63 -1.29
C ILE A 79 -8.54 4.20 -1.12
N LEU A 80 -9.20 3.20 -1.71
CA LEU A 80 -8.81 1.79 -1.59
C LEU A 80 -7.41 1.53 -2.18
N LEU A 81 -7.09 2.18 -3.31
CA LEU A 81 -5.82 2.00 -4.01
C LEU A 81 -4.68 2.85 -3.43
N THR A 82 -4.99 3.88 -2.64
CA THR A 82 -4.01 4.84 -2.08
C THR A 82 -2.85 4.11 -1.39
N ARG A 83 -3.13 3.08 -0.60
CA ARG A 83 -2.11 2.32 0.12
C ARG A 83 -1.16 1.62 -0.85
N GLU A 84 -1.68 0.83 -1.79
CA GLU A 84 -0.86 0.04 -2.71
C GLU A 84 -0.10 0.93 -3.69
N VAL A 85 -0.73 1.99 -4.20
CA VAL A 85 -0.08 2.98 -5.05
C VAL A 85 1.08 3.64 -4.31
N GLY A 86 0.89 4.00 -3.04
CA GLY A 86 1.97 4.52 -2.20
C GLY A 86 3.13 3.54 -2.04
N LYS A 87 2.87 2.23 -1.88
CA LYS A 87 3.96 1.23 -1.84
C LYS A 87 4.71 1.19 -3.16
N TYR A 88 3.96 1.17 -4.26
CA TYR A 88 4.52 1.14 -5.59
C TYR A 88 5.42 2.35 -5.86
N LEU A 89 4.94 3.56 -5.59
CA LEU A 89 5.67 4.80 -5.86
C LEU A 89 6.96 4.94 -5.04
N ILE A 90 6.98 4.41 -3.81
CA ILE A 90 8.14 4.53 -2.91
C ILE A 90 9.16 3.42 -3.10
N PHE A 91 8.70 2.17 -3.23
CA PHE A 91 9.57 0.99 -3.18
C PHE A 91 9.73 0.30 -4.53
N ASN A 92 8.68 0.27 -5.36
CA ASN A 92 8.61 -0.58 -6.55
C ASN A 92 8.46 0.19 -7.86
N PHE A 93 8.88 1.46 -7.91
CA PHE A 93 8.63 2.34 -9.06
C PHE A 93 9.26 1.83 -10.37
N HIS A 94 10.29 1.00 -10.28
CA HIS A 94 10.91 0.34 -11.43
C HIS A 94 10.05 -0.75 -12.07
N ASN A 95 8.95 -1.18 -11.42
CA ASN A 95 8.10 -2.25 -11.92
C ASN A 95 7.06 -1.70 -12.91
N ASN A 96 7.41 -1.75 -14.20
CA ASN A 96 6.55 -1.28 -15.29
C ASN A 96 5.18 -1.98 -15.34
N VAL A 97 5.06 -3.22 -14.88
CA VAL A 97 3.76 -3.92 -14.87
C VAL A 97 2.81 -3.25 -13.89
N LEU A 98 3.29 -2.92 -12.69
CA LEU A 98 2.51 -2.24 -11.66
C LEU A 98 2.08 -0.83 -12.08
N PHE A 99 2.82 -0.16 -12.97
CA PHE A 99 2.33 1.07 -13.60
C PHE A 99 0.97 0.85 -14.28
N TRP A 100 0.90 -0.16 -15.17
CA TRP A 100 -0.28 -0.42 -15.99
C TRP A 100 -1.46 -0.97 -15.19
N VAL A 101 -1.19 -1.86 -14.25
CA VAL A 101 -2.27 -2.55 -13.53
C VAL A 101 -2.71 -1.82 -12.27
N LEU A 102 -1.89 -0.92 -11.69
CA LEU A 102 -2.19 -0.26 -10.42
C LEU A 102 -2.22 1.27 -10.53
N LEU A 103 -1.16 1.89 -11.03
CA LEU A 103 -1.07 3.36 -11.06
C LEU A 103 -2.01 3.98 -12.11
N LEU A 104 -2.14 3.35 -13.27
CA LEU A 104 -2.99 3.84 -14.35
C LEU A 104 -4.49 3.83 -13.98
N PRO A 105 -5.08 2.75 -13.42
CA PRO A 105 -6.43 2.80 -12.89
C PRO A 105 -6.62 3.87 -11.82
N TYR A 106 -5.63 4.01 -10.93
CA TYR A 106 -5.68 5.01 -9.87
C TYR A 106 -5.76 6.44 -10.41
N PHE A 107 -4.94 6.79 -11.41
CA PHE A 107 -5.05 8.09 -12.08
C PHE A 107 -6.39 8.27 -12.79
N THR A 108 -6.96 7.19 -13.32
CA THR A 108 -8.27 7.25 -13.96
C THR A 108 -9.35 7.63 -12.95
N PHE A 109 -9.37 7.01 -11.77
CA PHE A 109 -10.31 7.35 -10.70
C PHE A 109 -10.07 8.76 -10.14
N LEU A 110 -8.81 9.16 -9.94
CA LEU A 110 -8.49 10.53 -9.52
C LEU A 110 -8.96 11.58 -10.54
N THR A 111 -8.90 11.27 -11.83
CA THR A 111 -9.36 12.16 -12.90
C THR A 111 -10.89 12.23 -12.97
N LEU A 112 -11.57 11.11 -12.71
CA LEU A 112 -13.03 11.06 -12.72
C LEU A 112 -13.67 11.91 -11.61
N ILE A 113 -13.03 12.06 -10.45
CA ILE A 113 -13.52 12.88 -9.34
C ILE A 113 -13.83 14.33 -9.79
N PRO A 114 -12.86 15.14 -10.27
CA PRO A 114 -13.15 16.49 -10.71
C PRO A 114 -14.03 16.53 -11.95
N LEU A 115 -13.86 15.62 -12.92
CA LEU A 115 -14.68 15.63 -14.13
C LEU A 115 -16.17 15.46 -13.82
N THR A 116 -16.51 14.48 -12.98
CA THR A 116 -17.91 14.20 -12.61
C THR A 116 -18.48 15.24 -11.66
N ALA A 117 -17.69 15.75 -10.70
CA ALA A 117 -18.11 16.82 -9.81
C ALA A 117 -18.42 18.12 -10.57
N ILE A 118 -17.57 18.50 -11.53
CA ILE A 118 -17.80 19.68 -12.39
C ILE A 118 -19.08 19.49 -13.20
N PHE A 119 -19.27 18.32 -13.82
CA PHE A 119 -20.45 18.03 -14.62
C PHE A 119 -21.76 18.09 -13.80
N LEU A 120 -21.75 17.54 -12.59
CA LEU A 120 -22.92 17.53 -11.70
C LEU A 120 -23.30 18.92 -11.19
N THR A 121 -22.34 19.85 -11.16
CA THR A 121 -22.49 21.18 -10.54
C THR A 121 -22.49 22.34 -11.52
N THR A 122 -22.51 22.08 -12.84
CA THR A 122 -22.40 23.11 -13.88
C THR A 122 -23.42 24.25 -13.75
N ASP A 123 -24.64 23.96 -13.29
CA ASP A 123 -25.74 24.93 -13.15
C ASP A 123 -25.86 25.53 -11.74
N PHE A 124 -24.95 25.16 -10.81
CA PHE A 124 -25.00 25.63 -9.43
C PHE A 124 -24.20 26.94 -9.24
N LYS A 125 -24.69 27.81 -8.36
CA LYS A 125 -24.02 29.06 -7.96
C LYS A 125 -22.56 28.86 -7.50
N PHE A 126 -22.25 27.69 -6.96
CA PHE A 126 -20.92 27.32 -6.43
C PHE A 126 -20.05 26.51 -7.39
N ALA A 127 -20.39 26.41 -8.68
CA ALA A 127 -19.67 25.59 -9.67
C ALA A 127 -18.15 25.85 -9.70
N LYS A 128 -17.72 27.13 -9.60
CA LYS A 128 -16.30 27.50 -9.57
C LYS A 128 -15.57 26.96 -8.34
N THR A 129 -16.23 27.01 -7.18
CA THR A 129 -15.70 26.47 -5.92
C THR A 129 -15.60 24.95 -5.99
N VAL A 130 -16.66 24.27 -6.45
CA VAL A 130 -16.65 22.80 -6.59
C VAL A 130 -15.57 22.32 -7.55
N LYS A 131 -15.36 23.02 -8.66
CA LYS A 131 -14.26 22.75 -9.60
C LYS A 131 -12.91 22.81 -8.89
N LEU A 132 -12.63 23.89 -8.15
CA LEU A 132 -11.36 24.05 -7.46
C LEU A 132 -11.18 22.99 -6.36
N THR A 133 -12.20 22.79 -5.52
CA THR A 133 -12.16 21.84 -4.40
C THR A 133 -11.96 20.41 -4.89
N SER A 134 -12.69 19.97 -5.92
CA SER A 134 -12.56 18.60 -6.45
C SER A 134 -11.16 18.32 -7.04
N ILE A 135 -10.54 19.31 -7.68
CA ILE A 135 -9.16 19.21 -8.16
C ILE A 135 -8.18 19.12 -6.99
N ILE A 136 -8.31 20.00 -5.98
CA ILE A 136 -7.46 19.98 -4.78
C ILE A 136 -7.59 18.65 -4.05
N VAL A 137 -8.80 18.11 -3.93
CA VAL A 137 -9.06 16.82 -3.29
C VAL A 137 -8.36 15.68 -4.06
N ALA A 138 -8.48 15.63 -5.39
CA ALA A 138 -7.80 14.60 -6.19
C ALA A 138 -6.26 14.67 -6.05
N ILE A 139 -5.69 15.89 -6.09
CA ILE A 139 -4.25 16.10 -5.86
C ILE A 139 -3.87 15.71 -4.42
N GLY A 140 -4.69 16.08 -3.44
CA GLY A 140 -4.48 15.75 -2.04
C GLY A 140 -4.44 14.25 -1.79
N ILE A 141 -5.36 13.48 -2.39
CA ILE A 141 -5.36 12.00 -2.31
C ILE A 141 -4.06 11.44 -2.92
N PHE A 142 -3.63 11.96 -4.08
CA PHE A 142 -2.35 11.57 -4.69
C PHE A 142 -1.15 11.85 -3.78
N ILE A 143 -1.03 13.08 -3.26
CA ILE A 143 0.06 13.47 -2.35
C ILE A 143 0.03 12.63 -1.07
N PHE A 144 -1.16 12.39 -0.51
CA PHE A 144 -1.32 11.59 0.70
C PHE A 144 -0.79 10.16 0.51
N SER A 145 -1.03 9.54 -0.66
CA SER A 145 -0.50 8.19 -0.97
C SER A 145 1.02 8.08 -0.83
N ILE A 146 1.73 9.19 -1.04
CA ILE A 146 3.19 9.30 -0.93
C ILE A 146 3.59 9.75 0.49
N ALA A 147 2.96 10.81 0.99
CA ALA A 147 3.34 11.48 2.23
C ALA A 147 3.15 10.60 3.47
N GLU A 148 2.11 9.76 3.51
CA GLU A 148 1.87 8.82 4.61
C GLU A 148 3.04 7.84 4.82
N ARG A 149 3.92 7.70 3.82
CA ARG A 149 5.04 6.73 3.80
C ARG A 149 6.39 7.38 4.04
N PHE A 150 6.47 8.70 4.16
CA PHE A 150 7.72 9.41 4.41
C PHE A 150 8.37 9.03 5.73
N ASN A 151 7.55 8.74 6.74
CA ASN A 151 7.99 8.30 8.04
C ASN A 151 7.02 7.25 8.57
N LYS A 152 7.20 6.01 8.10
CA LYS A 152 6.33 4.90 8.48
C LYS A 152 7.16 3.73 8.95
N ASP A 153 6.71 3.15 10.06
CA ASP A 153 7.23 1.90 10.56
C ASP A 153 6.43 0.74 9.98
N TYR A 154 7.12 -0.29 9.53
CA TYR A 154 6.52 -1.50 8.99
C TYR A 154 6.84 -2.68 9.89
N SER A 155 5.84 -3.49 10.21
CA SER A 155 6.05 -4.70 11.02
C SER A 155 6.09 -5.93 10.13
N ASP A 156 6.97 -6.86 10.47
CA ASP A 156 7.12 -8.12 9.75
C ASP A 156 7.46 -9.27 10.70
N SER A 157 7.30 -10.50 10.22
CA SER A 157 7.85 -11.69 10.87
C SER A 157 9.09 -12.14 10.13
N ILE A 158 10.13 -12.44 10.89
CA ILE A 158 11.35 -13.07 10.37
C ILE A 158 11.68 -14.31 11.20
N PHE A 159 12.55 -15.13 10.63
CA PHE A 159 13.21 -16.21 11.33
C PHE A 159 14.59 -15.73 11.82
N VAL A 160 14.99 -16.12 13.03
CA VAL A 160 16.28 -15.72 13.60
C VAL A 160 17.00 -16.93 14.19
N ASP A 161 18.24 -17.14 13.75
CA ASP A 161 19.19 -18.07 14.36
C ASP A 161 20.09 -17.30 15.33
N ALA A 162 20.00 -17.61 16.62
CA ALA A 162 20.79 -16.96 17.65
C ALA A 162 21.93 -17.88 18.13
N GLU A 163 23.16 -17.51 17.78
CA GLU A 163 24.39 -18.11 18.33
C GLU A 163 24.82 -17.32 19.56
N ILE A 164 25.14 -18.01 20.66
CA ILE A 164 25.58 -17.39 21.91
C ILE A 164 26.96 -17.97 22.24
N ASN A 165 27.98 -17.11 22.23
CA ASN A 165 29.34 -17.56 22.55
C ASN A 165 29.59 -17.64 24.05
N GLU A 166 30.73 -18.21 24.44
CA GLU A 166 31.13 -18.38 25.85
C GLU A 166 31.27 -17.05 26.60
N GLN A 167 31.57 -15.96 25.89
CA GLN A 167 31.65 -14.61 26.47
C GLN A 167 30.28 -13.93 26.63
N GLY A 168 29.17 -14.61 26.27
CA GLY A 168 27.80 -14.07 26.37
C GLY A 168 27.43 -13.08 25.27
N GLN A 169 28.25 -12.97 24.21
CA GLN A 169 27.91 -12.22 23.01
C GLN A 169 26.97 -13.06 22.13
N ILE A 170 25.93 -12.39 21.65
CA ILE A 170 24.84 -12.98 20.88
C ILE A 170 24.98 -12.51 19.43
N LYS A 171 25.08 -13.46 18.51
CA LYS A 171 25.04 -13.21 17.07
C LYS A 171 23.70 -13.71 16.54
N LEU A 172 22.92 -12.81 15.98
CA LEU A 172 21.60 -13.09 15.40
C LEU A 172 21.73 -13.10 13.87
N ASN A 173 21.49 -14.25 13.25
CA ASN A 173 21.34 -14.37 11.80
C ASN A 173 19.85 -14.32 11.47
N CYS A 174 19.42 -13.21 10.86
CA CYS A 174 18.04 -12.89 10.58
C CYS A 174 17.70 -13.17 9.11
N LYS A 175 16.66 -13.98 8.87
CA LYS A 175 16.25 -14.46 7.54
C LYS A 175 14.74 -14.28 7.31
N PRO A 176 14.26 -14.15 6.06
CA PRO A 176 12.82 -14.19 5.76
C PRO A 176 12.13 -15.47 6.28
N GLY A 177 12.83 -16.59 6.19
CA GLY A 177 12.37 -17.90 6.64
C GLY A 177 13.54 -18.87 6.84
N PHE A 178 13.24 -20.04 7.41
CA PHE A 178 14.25 -21.03 7.81
C PHE A 178 15.21 -21.43 6.67
N ALA A 179 14.67 -21.70 5.48
CA ALA A 179 15.43 -22.16 4.32
C ALA A 179 15.85 -21.04 3.36
N ASP A 180 15.67 -19.76 3.73
CA ASP A 180 16.02 -18.64 2.86
C ASP A 180 17.52 -18.32 2.99
N SER A 181 18.19 -18.13 1.85
CA SER A 181 19.61 -17.80 1.79
C SER A 181 19.90 -16.34 2.11
N ARG A 182 18.90 -15.45 1.96
CA ARG A 182 19.05 -14.02 2.27
C ARG A 182 19.09 -13.85 3.77
N THR A 183 20.15 -13.21 4.25
CA THR A 183 20.37 -13.04 5.66
C THR A 183 21.03 -11.70 5.93
N PHE A 184 20.66 -11.10 7.06
CA PHE A 184 21.47 -10.08 7.70
C PHE A 184 21.86 -10.53 9.10
N ILE A 185 22.99 -10.03 9.59
CA ILE A 185 23.60 -10.42 10.84
C ILE A 185 23.73 -9.18 11.72
N VAL A 186 23.35 -9.32 12.98
CA VAL A 186 23.57 -8.32 14.02
C VAL A 186 24.18 -8.99 15.24
N THR A 187 25.06 -8.26 15.93
CA THR A 187 25.74 -8.77 17.13
C THR A 187 25.38 -7.87 18.31
N THR A 188 25.06 -8.47 19.45
CA THR A 188 24.70 -7.74 20.67
C THR A 188 25.25 -8.42 21.91
N ASN A 189 25.58 -7.61 22.93
CA ASN A 189 26.09 -8.08 24.22
C ASN A 189 25.13 -7.68 25.36
N LEU A 190 23.85 -7.43 25.04
CA LEU A 190 22.85 -6.96 26.00
C LEU A 190 22.47 -8.04 27.00
N LYS A 191 22.83 -7.81 28.27
CA LYS A 191 22.51 -8.70 29.39
C LYS A 191 20.99 -8.85 29.54
N GLY A 192 20.52 -10.08 29.72
CA GLY A 192 19.10 -10.41 29.92
C GLY A 192 18.35 -10.85 28.66
N ILE A 193 18.85 -10.51 27.47
CA ILE A 193 18.31 -11.02 26.20
C ILE A 193 18.62 -12.51 26.04
N GLU A 194 19.82 -12.94 26.41
CA GLU A 194 20.23 -14.34 26.39
C GLU A 194 19.20 -15.24 27.08
N LYS A 195 18.74 -14.87 28.28
CA LYS A 195 17.74 -15.66 29.02
C LYS A 195 16.42 -15.78 28.27
N GLN A 196 16.01 -14.72 27.56
CA GLN A 196 14.78 -14.72 26.77
C GLN A 196 14.93 -15.57 25.50
N ILE A 197 16.08 -15.49 24.81
CA ILE A 197 16.40 -16.34 23.66
C ILE A 197 16.42 -17.82 24.08
N LYS A 198 17.10 -18.15 25.18
CA LYS A 198 17.15 -19.51 25.71
C LYS A 198 15.79 -20.05 26.15
N LYS A 199 14.89 -19.17 26.63
CA LYS A 199 13.55 -19.55 27.10
C LYS A 199 12.55 -19.73 25.97
N TYR A 200 12.62 -18.89 24.94
CA TYR A 200 11.62 -18.84 23.86
C TYR A 200 12.11 -19.46 22.54
N GLY A 201 13.40 -19.75 22.44
CA GLY A 201 14.00 -20.39 21.27
C GLY A 201 14.15 -21.89 21.42
N GLU A 202 14.07 -22.58 20.29
CA GLU A 202 14.35 -24.02 20.21
C GLU A 202 15.84 -24.22 19.97
N PHE A 203 16.52 -24.96 20.85
CA PHE A 203 17.95 -25.22 20.68
C PHE A 203 18.17 -26.34 19.66
N TYR A 204 18.87 -26.03 18.57
CA TYR A 204 19.18 -26.98 17.51
C TYR A 204 20.55 -26.67 16.88
N GLN A 205 21.38 -27.71 16.74
CA GLN A 205 22.71 -27.65 16.11
C GLN A 205 23.60 -26.49 16.59
N GLY A 206 23.62 -26.22 17.91
CA GLY A 206 24.49 -25.20 18.49
C GLY A 206 23.94 -23.77 18.43
N SER A 207 22.70 -23.57 17.99
CA SER A 207 22.04 -22.27 17.93
C SER A 207 20.61 -22.33 18.44
N TYR A 208 20.05 -21.19 18.84
CA TYR A 208 18.65 -21.06 19.23
C TYR A 208 17.82 -20.54 18.07
N PHE A 209 16.86 -21.32 17.61
CA PHE A 209 15.94 -20.98 16.53
C PHE A 209 14.74 -20.22 17.08
N LEU A 210 14.53 -19.02 16.58
CA LEU A 210 13.47 -18.12 17.00
C LEU A 210 12.46 -17.97 15.86
N GLN A 211 11.40 -18.76 15.93
CA GLN A 211 10.33 -18.72 14.95
C GLN A 211 9.38 -17.53 15.18
N ASN A 212 8.80 -17.02 14.08
CA ASN A 212 7.82 -15.94 14.09
C ASN A 212 8.28 -14.70 14.88
N THR A 213 9.56 -14.34 14.75
CA THR A 213 10.15 -13.20 15.44
C THR A 213 9.63 -11.91 14.81
N LYS A 214 8.94 -11.07 15.59
CA LYS A 214 8.37 -9.81 15.10
C LYS A 214 9.39 -8.69 15.12
N ILE A 215 9.65 -8.13 13.96
CA ILE A 215 10.48 -6.95 13.78
C ILE A 215 9.64 -5.74 13.39
N LYS A 216 10.12 -4.57 13.80
CA LYS A 216 9.63 -3.26 13.40
C LYS A 216 10.72 -2.57 12.60
N LYS A 217 10.42 -2.22 11.36
CA LYS A 217 11.33 -1.67 10.36
C LYS A 217 11.07 -0.17 10.22
N ASN A 218 12.02 0.68 10.62
CA ASN A 218 11.90 2.13 10.46
C ASN A 218 12.38 2.54 9.07
N PHE A 219 11.45 3.02 8.24
CA PHE A 219 11.77 3.57 6.93
C PHE A 219 11.57 5.08 6.90
N ARG A 220 12.53 5.77 6.27
CA ARG A 220 12.41 7.18 5.88
C ARG A 220 12.39 7.23 4.37
N PHE A 221 11.20 7.48 3.82
CA PHE A 221 10.92 7.25 2.39
C PHE A 221 11.26 5.79 2.03
N SER A 222 12.08 5.56 1.00
CA SER A 222 12.53 4.22 0.59
C SER A 222 13.71 3.67 1.40
N LYS A 223 14.33 4.47 2.28
CA LYS A 223 15.57 4.08 2.97
C LYS A 223 15.27 3.50 4.35
N LEU A 224 15.72 2.27 4.58
CA LEU A 224 15.76 1.65 5.91
C LEU A 224 16.72 2.45 6.81
N ARG A 225 16.30 2.75 8.03
CA ARG A 225 17.12 3.44 9.05
C ARG A 225 17.49 2.53 10.20
N SER A 226 16.52 1.77 10.69
CA SER A 226 16.72 0.85 11.79
C SER A 226 15.71 -0.30 11.77
N ILE A 227 16.07 -1.36 12.47
CA ILE A 227 15.22 -2.51 12.74
C ILE A 227 15.16 -2.69 14.26
N THR A 228 13.97 -2.86 14.79
CA THR A 228 13.74 -3.17 16.19
C THR A 228 13.12 -4.55 16.32
N LEU A 229 13.75 -5.45 17.06
CA LEU A 229 13.17 -6.73 17.42
C LEU A 229 12.25 -6.53 18.63
N THR A 230 10.96 -6.86 18.43
CA THR A 230 9.88 -6.56 19.38
C THR A 230 9.32 -7.79 20.09
N LYS A 231 9.27 -8.95 19.40
CA LYS A 231 8.73 -10.20 19.97
C LYS A 231 9.45 -11.44 19.43
N ILE A 232 9.49 -12.51 20.22
CA ILE A 232 9.74 -13.90 19.78
C ILE A 232 8.45 -14.69 20.00
N GLY A 233 7.88 -15.23 18.91
CA GLY A 233 6.53 -15.78 18.95
C GLY A 233 5.54 -14.75 19.51
N ASP A 234 4.80 -15.12 20.56
CA ASP A 234 3.85 -14.23 21.23
C ASP A 234 4.48 -13.39 22.36
N ASN A 235 5.74 -13.64 22.71
CA ASN A 235 6.40 -13.03 23.86
C ASN A 235 7.10 -11.72 23.48
N ILE A 236 6.73 -10.63 24.16
CA ILE A 236 7.42 -9.33 24.04
C ILE A 236 8.80 -9.43 24.64
N ILE A 237 9.80 -8.89 23.92
CA ILE A 237 11.16 -8.80 24.43
C ILE A 237 11.40 -7.47 25.13
N SER A 238 12.07 -7.54 26.28
CA SER A 238 12.50 -6.37 27.04
C SER A 238 13.94 -6.55 27.56
N PRO A 239 14.87 -5.62 27.30
CA PRO A 239 14.68 -4.41 26.49
C PRO A 239 14.53 -4.73 24.99
N GLN A 240 13.83 -3.88 24.24
CA GLN A 240 13.76 -4.02 22.79
C GLN A 240 15.14 -3.79 22.15
N LEU A 241 15.51 -4.64 21.21
CA LEU A 241 16.79 -4.53 20.50
C LEU A 241 16.60 -3.72 19.24
N THR A 242 17.23 -2.55 19.14
CA THR A 242 17.20 -1.71 17.94
C THR A 242 18.59 -1.62 17.33
N TRP A 243 18.67 -1.89 16.03
CA TRP A 243 19.90 -1.80 15.25
C TRP A 243 19.71 -0.81 14.12
N THR A 244 20.70 0.05 13.93
CA THR A 244 20.79 0.95 12.78
C THR A 244 21.39 0.21 11.58
N THR A 245 21.22 0.75 10.37
CA THR A 245 21.81 0.15 9.15
C THR A 245 23.34 0.06 9.18
N LYS A 246 24.03 0.78 10.06
CA LYS A 246 25.48 0.67 10.25
C LYS A 246 25.90 -0.58 11.02
N GLU A 247 25.00 -1.12 11.85
CA GLU A 247 25.24 -2.28 12.70
C GLU A 247 24.81 -3.59 12.01
N ILE A 248 24.03 -3.47 10.93
CA ILE A 248 23.51 -4.60 10.17
C ILE A 248 24.50 -4.97 9.06
N LYS A 249 24.87 -6.26 8.97
CA LYS A 249 25.75 -6.79 7.92
C LYS A 249 25.00 -7.84 7.10
N GLY A 250 24.96 -7.69 5.78
CA GLY A 250 24.33 -8.66 4.86
C GLY A 250 23.20 -8.05 4.04
N ASP A 251 22.32 -8.91 3.53
CA ASP A 251 21.20 -8.52 2.67
C ASP A 251 20.01 -8.03 3.50
N VAL A 252 19.54 -6.82 3.19
CA VAL A 252 18.38 -6.17 3.82
C VAL A 252 17.27 -5.87 2.81
N ASP A 253 17.43 -6.22 1.54
CA ASP A 253 16.47 -5.86 0.48
C ASP A 253 15.13 -6.56 0.67
N PHE A 254 15.14 -7.78 1.21
CA PHE A 254 13.91 -8.51 1.55
C PHE A 254 13.07 -7.83 2.64
N LEU A 255 13.63 -6.85 3.36
CA LEU A 255 12.91 -6.10 4.39
C LEU A 255 12.01 -5.01 3.80
N GLN A 256 12.10 -4.72 2.51
CA GLN A 256 11.22 -3.74 1.87
C GLN A 256 9.73 -4.17 1.93
N PRO A 257 8.77 -3.25 2.12
CA PRO A 257 7.36 -3.57 2.40
C PRO A 257 6.44 -3.89 1.21
#